data_AF-A0AAE2BLQ3-F1
#
_entry.id   AF-A0AAE2BLQ3-F1
#
_cell.length_a   1.000
_cell.length_b   1.000
_cell.length_c   1.000
_cell.angle_alpha   90.00
_cell.angle_beta   90.00
_cell.angle_gamma   90.00
#
_symmetry.space_group_name_H-M   'P 1'
#
loop_
_entity.id
_entity.type
_entity.pdbx_description
1 polymer ?
#
loop_
_entity_poly.entity_id
_entity_poly.type
_entity_poly.pdbx_seq_one_letter_code
_entity_poly.pdbx_strand_id
1 'polypeptide(L)'
;MEVEPANDAPLIQFDQEELRGLRTQGNDALVITALLANYEIKHVFIDSGSSADILFGETYDQMQLGGAPFEAVDTFLYGFAGEVVHPRGMVSIRLTLGTTPLRKTCLLKFLVMDIPSAYNVILGRRTLNAFRAIISTYHMKIKFSVIGGVGEAQADACRHANVILKLSKEERREGWKNPQKPKTQINEEMIQYLVQNQTKRPLLRSNPRRNFSLLSSHLLI
;
A
#
# COMPACT_ATOMS: atom_id res chain seq x y z
N MET A 1 13.23 33.80 21.40
CA MET A 1 12.84 32.64 20.58
C MET A 1 13.62 31.46 21.14
N GLU A 2 12.96 30.65 21.95
CA GLU A 2 13.54 29.38 22.39
C GLU A 2 13.63 28.46 21.18
N VAL A 3 14.82 27.91 20.97
CA VAL A 3 15.06 26.90 19.94
C VAL A 3 14.57 25.59 20.52
N GLU A 4 13.44 25.08 20.01
CA GLU A 4 12.97 23.71 20.26
C GLU A 4 14.14 22.71 20.05
N PRO A 5 14.43 21.81 21.00
CA PRO A 5 15.57 20.92 20.86
C PRO A 5 15.36 19.95 19.68
N ALA A 6 16.46 19.66 18.98
CA ALA A 6 16.49 18.77 17.83
C ALA A 6 16.07 17.33 18.20
N ASN A 7 14.79 17.00 18.02
CA ASN A 7 14.24 15.71 17.61
C ASN A 7 14.97 14.44 18.14
N ASP A 8 14.59 13.96 19.34
CA ASP A 8 14.97 12.65 19.94
C ASP A 8 14.36 11.46 19.18
N ALA A 9 14.57 11.37 17.86
CA ALA A 9 14.19 10.17 17.10
C ALA A 9 15.20 9.04 17.41
N PRO A 10 14.74 7.85 17.81
CA PRO A 10 15.64 6.74 18.14
C PRO A 10 16.37 6.24 16.89
N LEU A 11 17.60 5.76 17.08
CA LEU A 11 18.37 5.10 16.03
C LEU A 11 17.63 3.84 15.57
N ILE A 12 17.31 3.77 14.27
CA ILE A 12 16.74 2.59 13.64
C ILE A 12 17.87 1.88 12.87
N GLN A 13 18.17 0.66 13.27
CA GLN A 13 19.14 -0.20 12.61
C GLN A 13 18.53 -1.59 12.37
N PHE A 14 18.98 -2.26 11.32
CA PHE A 14 18.72 -3.68 11.09
C PHE A 14 20.03 -4.45 11.19
N ASP A 15 20.03 -5.60 11.86
CA ASP A 15 21.21 -6.44 12.02
C ASP A 15 21.01 -7.88 11.49
N GLN A 16 22.12 -8.63 11.41
CA GLN A 16 22.12 -10.00 10.90
C GLN A 16 21.41 -10.99 11.83
N GLU A 17 21.30 -10.69 13.13
CA GLU A 17 20.63 -11.55 14.10
C GLU A 17 19.13 -11.57 13.84
N GLU A 18 18.57 -10.47 13.34
CA GLU A 18 17.17 -10.36 12.92
C GLU A 18 16.81 -11.24 11.71
N LEU A 19 17.80 -11.82 11.02
CA LEU A 19 17.55 -12.80 9.96
C LEU A 19 17.37 -14.22 10.51
N ARG A 20 17.73 -14.48 11.77
CA ARG A 20 17.66 -15.82 12.35
C ARG A 20 16.20 -16.25 12.45
N GLY A 21 15.84 -17.28 11.69
CA GLY A 21 14.47 -17.82 11.64
C GLY A 21 13.64 -17.31 10.45
N LEU A 22 14.12 -16.33 9.68
CA LEU A 22 13.54 -16.01 8.38
C LEU A 22 13.86 -17.14 7.39
N ARG A 23 12.82 -17.83 6.93
CA ARG A 23 12.95 -18.89 5.91
C ARG A 23 12.91 -18.34 4.48
N THR A 24 12.90 -17.01 4.32
CA THR A 24 12.67 -16.33 3.05
C THR A 24 13.97 -15.78 2.50
N GLN A 25 14.61 -16.54 1.62
CA GLN A 25 15.66 -16.05 0.70
C GLN A 25 15.03 -15.59 -0.64
N GLY A 26 13.83 -15.02 -0.62
CA GLY A 26 13.05 -14.71 -1.82
C GLY A 26 12.72 -13.22 -1.96
N ASN A 27 12.43 -12.78 -3.18
CA ASN A 27 11.93 -11.43 -3.50
C ASN A 27 10.42 -11.29 -3.18
N ASP A 28 9.98 -11.82 -2.03
CA ASP A 28 8.58 -11.79 -1.64
C ASP A 28 8.15 -10.36 -1.30
N ALA A 29 6.87 -10.05 -1.58
CA ALA A 29 6.27 -8.79 -1.17
C ALA A 29 6.24 -8.66 0.36
N LEU A 30 6.50 -7.46 0.89
CA LEU A 30 6.38 -7.19 2.32
C LEU A 30 4.92 -7.00 2.71
N VAL A 31 4.34 -8.06 3.27
CA VAL A 31 2.93 -8.14 3.67
C VAL A 31 2.85 -8.39 5.16
N ILE A 32 2.14 -7.54 5.89
CA ILE A 32 2.03 -7.61 7.35
C ILE A 32 0.57 -7.76 7.80
N THR A 33 0.40 -8.06 9.07
CA THR A 33 -0.85 -7.85 9.82
C THR A 33 -0.78 -6.53 10.59
N ALA A 34 -1.85 -5.74 10.59
CA ALA A 34 -1.93 -4.46 11.31
C ALA A 34 -3.31 -4.25 11.94
N LEU A 35 -3.40 -3.34 12.91
CA LEU A 35 -4.68 -2.96 13.53
C LEU A 35 -5.24 -1.70 12.88
N LEU A 36 -6.39 -1.81 12.23
CA LEU A 36 -7.09 -0.69 11.61
C LEU A 36 -8.44 -0.50 12.30
N ALA A 37 -8.69 0.65 12.92
CA ALA A 37 -9.84 0.88 13.80
C ALA A 37 -10.03 -0.23 14.87
N ASN A 38 -8.93 -0.77 15.40
CA ASN A 38 -8.89 -1.90 16.34
C ASN A 38 -9.31 -3.27 15.76
N TYR A 39 -9.52 -3.39 14.45
CA TYR A 39 -9.68 -4.66 13.76
C TYR A 39 -8.32 -5.18 13.30
N GLU A 40 -8.05 -6.47 13.52
CA GLU A 40 -6.88 -7.15 12.97
C GLU A 40 -7.09 -7.36 11.46
N ILE A 41 -6.34 -6.60 10.66
CA ILE A 41 -6.35 -6.69 9.21
C ILE A 41 -5.08 -7.41 8.77
N LYS A 42 -5.28 -8.54 8.09
CA LYS A 42 -4.22 -9.33 7.45
C LYS A 42 -3.99 -8.83 6.03
N HIS A 43 -2.91 -9.27 5.41
CA HIS A 43 -2.60 -8.93 4.01
C HIS A 43 -2.49 -7.42 3.76
N VAL A 44 -1.79 -6.73 4.65
CA VAL A 44 -1.48 -5.32 4.49
C VAL A 44 -0.16 -5.21 3.72
N PHE A 45 -0.24 -4.79 2.46
CA PHE A 45 0.94 -4.65 1.62
C PHE A 45 1.65 -3.32 1.89
N ILE A 46 2.97 -3.40 2.07
CA ILE A 46 3.83 -2.23 2.26
C ILE A 46 4.44 -1.82 0.93
N ASP A 47 4.03 -0.66 0.41
CA ASP A 47 4.47 -0.16 -0.89
C ASP A 47 5.13 1.21 -0.76
N SER A 48 6.46 1.24 -0.77
CA SER A 48 7.24 2.47 -0.73
C SER A 48 7.12 3.34 -1.98
N GLY A 49 6.65 2.78 -3.10
CA GLY A 49 6.32 3.60 -4.25
C GLY A 49 5.08 4.43 -3.96
N SER A 50 4.08 3.85 -3.28
CA SER A 50 2.73 4.40 -3.31
C SER A 50 2.58 5.79 -2.72
N SER A 51 1.89 6.68 -3.44
CA SER A 51 1.56 8.03 -2.97
C SER A 51 0.34 8.06 -2.04
N ALA A 52 -0.51 7.03 -2.10
CA ALA A 52 -1.77 6.96 -1.38
C ALA A 52 -1.87 5.64 -0.58
N ASP A 53 -2.58 5.70 0.53
CA ASP A 53 -2.98 4.51 1.27
C ASP A 53 -4.34 4.04 0.73
N ILE A 54 -4.47 2.76 0.44
CA ILE A 54 -5.68 2.16 -0.13
C ILE A 54 -6.27 1.18 0.87
N LEU A 55 -7.59 1.25 1.06
CA LEU A 55 -8.37 0.24 1.76
C LEU A 55 -9.36 -0.35 0.77
N PHE A 56 -9.39 -1.67 0.62
CA PHE A 56 -10.30 -2.29 -0.33
C PHE A 56 -11.73 -2.34 0.23
N GLY A 57 -12.70 -2.10 -0.66
CA GLY A 57 -14.12 -1.93 -0.30
C GLY A 57 -14.68 -3.12 0.47
N GLU A 58 -14.33 -4.34 0.07
CA GLU A 58 -14.76 -5.55 0.79
C GLU A 58 -14.26 -5.56 2.25
N THR A 59 -12.99 -5.20 2.47
CA THR A 59 -12.44 -5.09 3.83
C THR A 59 -13.16 -3.99 4.61
N TYR A 60 -13.38 -2.82 4.00
CA TYR A 60 -14.08 -1.71 4.65
C TYR A 60 -15.49 -2.12 5.10
N ASP A 61 -16.23 -2.82 4.23
CA ASP A 61 -17.58 -3.28 4.50
C ASP A 61 -17.60 -4.33 5.63
N GLN A 62 -16.62 -5.23 5.67
CA GLN A 62 -16.46 -6.23 6.73
C GLN A 62 -16.10 -5.62 8.09
N MET A 63 -15.39 -4.48 8.11
CA MET A 63 -15.04 -3.78 9.36
C MET A 63 -16.24 -3.10 10.03
N GLN A 64 -17.39 -2.98 9.34
CA GLN A 64 -18.66 -2.47 9.88
C GLN A 64 -18.50 -1.16 10.68
N LEU A 65 -17.72 -0.21 10.15
CA LEU A 65 -17.33 1.03 10.85
C LEU A 65 -18.46 2.05 11.07
N GLY A 66 -19.73 1.65 10.91
CA GLY A 66 -20.88 2.49 11.25
C GLY A 66 -21.21 3.59 10.22
N GLY A 67 -20.80 3.42 8.96
CA GLY A 67 -21.30 4.26 7.86
C GLY A 67 -20.89 5.74 7.91
N ALA A 68 -19.74 6.07 8.51
CA ALA A 68 -19.19 7.42 8.43
C ALA A 68 -19.15 7.88 6.96
N PRO A 69 -19.62 9.10 6.65
CA PRO A 69 -19.70 9.56 5.27
C PRO A 69 -18.30 9.65 4.67
N PHE A 70 -18.17 9.16 3.44
CA PHE A 70 -16.94 9.33 2.68
C PHE A 70 -16.73 10.81 2.34
N GLU A 71 -15.49 11.27 2.49
CA GLU A 71 -15.07 12.52 1.86
C GLU A 71 -15.07 12.31 0.34
N ALA A 72 -15.67 13.26 -0.39
CA ALA A 72 -15.64 13.25 -1.85
C ALA A 72 -14.20 13.44 -2.36
N VAL A 73 -13.85 12.73 -3.43
CA VAL A 73 -12.50 12.72 -3.99
C VAL A 73 -12.58 12.83 -5.50
N ASP A 74 -11.97 13.86 -6.07
CA ASP A 74 -11.85 14.05 -7.53
C ASP A 74 -10.63 13.31 -8.12
N THR A 75 -9.96 12.49 -7.30
CA THR A 75 -8.80 11.70 -7.71
C THR A 75 -9.26 10.37 -8.31
N PHE A 76 -8.76 10.07 -9.50
CA PHE A 76 -8.98 8.79 -10.16
C PHE A 76 -7.72 7.94 -10.15
N LEU A 77 -7.93 6.63 -10.18
CA LEU A 77 -6.87 5.66 -10.32
C LEU A 77 -6.78 5.25 -11.79
N TYR A 78 -5.63 5.54 -12.42
CA TYR A 78 -5.34 5.16 -13.81
C TYR A 78 -4.59 3.83 -13.84
N GLY A 79 -5.06 2.85 -14.57
CA GLY A 79 -4.35 1.61 -14.85
C GLY A 79 -3.35 1.77 -16.00
N PHE A 80 -2.38 0.85 -16.09
CA PHE A 80 -1.40 0.82 -17.18
C PHE A 80 -2.03 0.76 -18.58
N ALA A 81 -3.17 0.06 -18.70
CA ALA A 81 -3.94 -0.04 -19.94
C ALA A 81 -4.85 1.19 -20.21
N GLY A 82 -4.73 2.27 -19.42
CA GLY A 82 -5.54 3.47 -19.53
C GLY A 82 -6.93 3.36 -18.89
N GLU A 83 -7.18 2.28 -18.14
CA GLU A 83 -8.41 2.13 -17.35
C GLU A 83 -8.49 3.21 -16.28
N VAL A 84 -9.69 3.72 -16.02
CA VAL A 84 -9.93 4.72 -14.98
C VAL A 84 -10.86 4.11 -13.96
N VAL A 85 -10.40 4.02 -12.70
CA VAL A 85 -11.19 3.50 -11.59
C VAL A 85 -11.46 4.63 -10.62
N HIS A 86 -12.74 4.79 -10.29
CA HIS A 86 -13.21 5.78 -9.34
C HIS A 86 -13.17 5.19 -7.93
N PRO A 87 -12.55 5.85 -6.94
CA PRO A 87 -12.68 5.45 -5.55
C PRO A 87 -14.13 5.63 -5.10
N ARG A 88 -14.57 4.79 -4.16
CA ARG A 88 -15.83 5.00 -3.42
C ARG A 88 -15.79 6.32 -2.64
N GLY A 89 -14.60 6.70 -2.20
CA GLY A 89 -14.29 7.98 -1.56
C GLY A 89 -13.07 7.85 -0.65
N MET A 90 -12.90 8.81 0.27
CA MET A 90 -11.81 8.80 1.25
C MET A 90 -12.35 8.76 2.68
N VAL A 91 -11.66 8.02 3.55
CA VAL A 91 -12.03 7.85 4.95
C VAL A 91 -10.81 8.01 5.86
N SER A 92 -11.01 8.62 7.02
CA SER A 92 -9.97 8.74 8.05
C SER A 92 -10.08 7.61 9.06
N ILE A 93 -9.07 6.73 9.15
CA ILE A 93 -9.06 5.58 10.05
C ILE A 93 -7.77 5.55 10.89
N ARG A 94 -7.88 5.14 12.16
CA ARG A 94 -6.72 4.93 13.03
C ARG A 94 -6.01 3.63 12.64
N LEU A 95 -4.76 3.74 12.21
CA LEU A 95 -3.85 2.62 12.01
C LEU A 95 -2.93 2.50 13.22
N THR A 96 -2.77 1.29 13.76
CA THR A 96 -1.79 0.97 14.79
C THR A 96 -0.82 -0.08 14.27
N LEU A 97 0.48 0.22 14.39
CA LEU A 97 1.57 -0.70 14.08
C LEU A 97 2.37 -1.00 15.34
N GLY A 98 2.99 -2.18 15.35
CA GLY A 98 3.82 -2.68 16.44
C GLY A 98 3.04 -3.33 17.57
N THR A 99 3.79 -3.86 18.53
CA THR A 99 3.28 -4.56 19.70
C THR A 99 3.58 -3.77 20.97
N THR A 100 2.77 -3.94 22.01
CA THR A 100 3.02 -3.29 23.31
C THR A 100 4.38 -3.75 23.87
N PRO A 101 5.23 -2.83 24.39
CA PRO A 101 4.98 -1.39 24.58
C PRO A 101 5.32 -0.49 23.38
N LEU A 102 6.03 -1.00 22.37
CA LEU A 102 6.55 -0.26 21.22
C LEU A 102 5.56 -0.21 20.04
N ARG A 103 4.35 0.30 20.30
CA ARG A 103 3.31 0.51 19.29
C ARG A 103 3.06 1.99 19.04
N LYS A 104 2.65 2.34 17.81
CA LYS A 104 2.24 3.70 17.45
C LYS A 104 0.90 3.68 16.74
N THR A 105 0.04 4.63 17.06
CA THR A 105 -1.27 4.82 16.41
C THR A 105 -1.29 6.18 15.71
N CYS A 106 -1.71 6.20 14.44
CA CYS A 106 -1.88 7.42 13.65
C CYS A 106 -3.27 7.44 13.01
N LEU A 107 -3.92 8.61 12.96
CA LEU A 107 -5.12 8.81 12.16
C LEU A 107 -4.71 9.13 10.72
N LEU A 108 -5.08 8.27 9.78
CA LEU A 108 -4.63 8.35 8.39
C LEU A 108 -5.80 8.30 7.43
N LYS A 109 -5.63 8.89 6.25
CA LYS A 109 -6.64 8.91 5.19
C LYS A 109 -6.38 7.77 4.19
N PHE A 110 -7.42 6.99 3.93
CA PHE A 110 -7.41 5.88 2.99
C PHE A 110 -8.37 6.17 1.84
N LEU A 111 -7.94 5.92 0.61
CA LEU A 111 -8.83 5.81 -0.54
C LEU A 111 -9.52 4.45 -0.48
N VAL A 112 -10.85 4.43 -0.55
CA VAL A 112 -11.62 3.19 -0.58
C VAL A 112 -11.88 2.79 -2.02
N MET A 113 -11.43 1.58 -2.39
CA MET A 113 -11.47 1.09 -3.77
C MET A 113 -12.35 -0.15 -3.90
N ASP A 114 -13.34 -0.07 -4.79
CA ASP A 114 -14.27 -1.17 -5.10
C ASP A 114 -13.77 -2.03 -6.26
N ILE A 115 -12.55 -2.53 -6.11
CA ILE A 115 -11.94 -3.48 -7.05
C ILE A 115 -11.52 -4.74 -6.29
N PRO A 116 -11.61 -5.93 -6.93
CA PRO A 116 -11.05 -7.15 -6.37
C PRO A 116 -9.55 -6.98 -6.09
N SER A 117 -9.09 -7.51 -4.96
CA SER A 117 -7.68 -7.43 -4.58
C SER A 117 -7.30 -8.57 -3.64
N ALA A 118 -6.04 -8.97 -3.76
CA ALA A 118 -5.39 -9.96 -2.90
C ALA A 118 -5.14 -9.42 -1.48
N TYR A 119 -5.02 -8.10 -1.41
CA TYR A 119 -4.69 -7.34 -0.21
C TYR A 119 -5.95 -6.69 0.32
N ASN A 120 -5.96 -6.52 1.64
CA ASN A 120 -7.01 -5.76 2.29
C ASN A 120 -6.66 -4.27 2.37
N VAL A 121 -5.36 -3.97 2.49
CA VAL A 121 -4.83 -2.61 2.62
C VAL A 121 -3.50 -2.50 1.89
N ILE A 122 -3.24 -1.31 1.33
CA ILE A 122 -1.91 -0.91 0.84
C ILE A 122 -1.49 0.32 1.60
N LEU A 123 -0.32 0.23 2.24
CA LEU A 123 0.29 1.33 2.97
C LEU A 123 1.40 1.94 2.11
N GLY A 124 1.15 3.17 1.70
CA GLY A 124 2.06 3.96 0.89
C GLY A 124 3.00 4.84 1.70
N ARG A 125 3.72 5.70 0.99
CA ARG A 125 4.62 6.72 1.55
C ARG A 125 3.96 7.63 2.57
N ARG A 126 2.66 7.91 2.42
CA ARG A 126 1.92 8.73 3.39
C ARG A 126 1.95 8.09 4.78
N THR A 127 1.56 6.82 4.89
CA THR A 127 1.68 6.05 6.14
C THR A 127 3.13 5.95 6.58
N LEU A 128 4.04 5.54 5.69
CA LEU A 128 5.45 5.34 6.04
C LEU A 128 6.08 6.61 6.64
N ASN A 129 5.81 7.78 6.06
CA ASN A 129 6.29 9.06 6.56
C ASN A 129 5.65 9.43 7.91
N ALA A 130 4.35 9.19 8.10
CA ALA A 130 3.68 9.44 9.38
C ALA A 130 4.27 8.60 10.52
N PHE A 131 4.67 7.37 10.22
CA PHE A 131 5.35 6.49 11.17
C PHE A 131 6.84 6.78 11.30
N ARG A 132 7.45 7.56 10.41
CA ARG A 132 8.92 7.66 10.24
C ARG A 132 9.53 6.26 10.06
N ALA A 133 8.88 5.47 9.20
CA ALA A 133 9.19 4.07 9.00
C ALA A 133 10.34 3.89 8.00
N ILE A 134 11.19 2.91 8.28
CA ILE A 134 12.19 2.38 7.37
C ILE A 134 11.77 0.95 7.01
N ILE A 135 11.71 0.69 5.71
CA ILE A 135 11.40 -0.62 5.17
C ILE A 135 12.71 -1.34 4.89
N SER A 136 12.79 -2.59 5.33
CA SER A 136 13.84 -3.51 4.93
C SER A 136 13.20 -4.72 4.27
N THR A 137 13.27 -4.77 2.94
CA THR A 137 12.84 -5.94 2.16
C THR A 137 13.74 -7.14 2.45
N TYR A 138 15.04 -6.91 2.66
CA TYR A 138 15.98 -7.99 3.01
C TYR A 138 15.66 -8.64 4.36
N HIS A 139 15.25 -7.86 5.37
CA HIS A 139 14.85 -8.36 6.69
C HIS A 139 13.33 -8.65 6.78
N MET A 140 12.60 -8.46 5.67
CA MET A 140 11.14 -8.61 5.58
C MET A 140 10.38 -7.90 6.72
N LYS A 141 10.80 -6.69 7.09
CA LYS A 141 10.31 -5.98 8.28
C LYS A 141 10.22 -4.47 8.01
N ILE A 142 9.30 -3.81 8.71
CA ILE A 142 9.33 -2.36 8.89
C ILE A 142 9.72 -2.02 10.32
N LYS A 143 10.56 -0.99 10.48
CA LYS A 143 10.85 -0.38 11.78
C LYS A 143 10.44 1.09 11.77
N PHE A 144 9.96 1.61 12.88
CA PHE A 144 9.44 2.97 12.95
C PHE A 144 9.66 3.59 14.33
N SER A 145 9.71 4.93 14.36
CA SER A 145 9.94 5.68 15.59
C SER A 145 8.70 5.68 16.49
N VAL A 146 8.88 5.29 17.74
CA VAL A 146 7.90 5.37 18.84
C VAL A 146 8.52 6.18 19.98
N ILE A 147 7.69 6.79 20.83
CA ILE A 147 8.19 7.42 22.06
C ILE A 147 8.86 6.32 22.92
N GLY A 148 10.13 6.52 23.26
CA GLY A 148 10.89 5.57 24.09
C GLY A 148 11.52 4.39 23.35
N GLY A 149 11.44 4.32 22.00
CA GLY A 149 12.16 3.28 21.27
C GLY A 149 11.71 3.04 19.82
N VAL A 150 12.12 1.91 19.27
CA VAL A 150 11.82 1.52 17.88
C VAL A 150 10.74 0.46 17.87
N GLY A 151 9.59 0.78 17.29
CA GLY A 151 8.55 -0.20 17.00
C GLY A 151 8.87 -0.95 15.72
N GLU A 152 8.35 -2.17 15.59
CA GLU A 152 8.54 -3.00 14.41
C GLU A 152 7.29 -3.78 14.02
N ALA A 153 7.18 -4.11 12.73
CA ALA A 153 6.24 -5.10 12.24
C ALA A 153 6.93 -6.02 11.23
N GLN A 154 6.84 -7.32 11.50
CA GLN A 154 7.42 -8.39 10.68
C GLN A 154 6.42 -8.81 9.59
N ALA A 155 6.93 -9.19 8.41
CA ALA A 155 6.12 -9.87 7.40
C ALA A 155 5.41 -11.09 7.97
N ASP A 156 4.16 -11.29 7.57
CA ASP A 156 3.44 -12.52 7.83
C ASP A 156 4.16 -13.69 7.15
N ALA A 157 4.17 -14.87 7.78
CA ALA A 157 4.76 -16.08 7.19
C ALA A 157 4.04 -16.57 5.91
N CYS A 158 2.90 -15.96 5.58
CA CYS A 158 2.14 -16.23 4.37
C CYS A 158 2.88 -15.70 3.15
N ARG A 159 3.44 -16.62 2.35
CA ARG A 159 4.07 -16.31 1.07
C ARG A 159 3.12 -15.49 0.19
N HIS A 160 3.65 -14.50 -0.51
CA HIS A 160 2.94 -13.74 -1.55
C HIS A 160 2.26 -14.67 -2.57
N ALA A 161 2.83 -15.85 -2.85
CA ALA A 161 2.18 -16.90 -3.64
C ALA A 161 0.77 -17.31 -3.13
N ASN A 162 0.55 -17.36 -1.82
CA ASN A 162 -0.78 -17.68 -1.26
C ASN A 162 -1.79 -16.55 -1.48
N VAL A 163 -1.30 -15.32 -1.57
CA VAL A 163 -2.08 -14.11 -1.87
C VAL A 163 -2.51 -14.13 -3.34
N ILE A 164 -1.58 -14.42 -4.27
CA ILE A 164 -1.90 -14.66 -5.70
C ILE A 164 -2.91 -15.81 -5.88
N LEU A 165 -2.75 -16.92 -5.14
CA LEU A 165 -3.69 -18.04 -5.23
C LEU A 165 -5.11 -17.65 -4.76
N LYS A 166 -5.26 -16.74 -3.80
CA LYS A 166 -6.58 -16.22 -3.40
C LYS A 166 -7.22 -15.42 -4.51
N LEU A 167 -6.49 -14.48 -5.11
CA LEU A 167 -6.95 -13.73 -6.28
C LEU A 167 -7.43 -14.66 -7.39
N SER A 168 -6.62 -15.66 -7.76
CA SER A 168 -6.97 -16.59 -8.85
C SER A 168 -8.27 -17.36 -8.56
N LYS A 169 -8.60 -17.62 -7.28
CA LYS A 169 -9.85 -18.28 -6.89
C LYS A 169 -11.03 -17.31 -6.93
N GLU A 170 -10.82 -16.07 -6.52
CA GLU A 170 -11.84 -15.01 -6.55
C GLU A 170 -12.20 -14.61 -7.97
N GLU A 171 -11.21 -14.41 -8.84
CA GLU A 171 -11.39 -14.18 -10.28
C GLU A 171 -12.21 -15.30 -10.94
N ARG A 172 -11.95 -16.56 -10.56
CA ARG A 172 -12.73 -17.72 -11.05
C ARG A 172 -14.18 -17.71 -10.55
N ARG A 173 -14.44 -17.26 -9.31
CA ARG A 173 -15.80 -17.15 -8.76
C ARG A 173 -16.58 -16.04 -9.44
N GLU A 174 -15.97 -14.88 -9.67
CA GLU A 174 -16.62 -13.74 -10.30
C GLU A 174 -16.80 -13.93 -11.81
N GLY A 175 -15.82 -14.54 -12.50
CA GLY A 175 -15.94 -14.93 -13.90
C GLY A 175 -17.04 -15.97 -14.16
N TRP A 176 -17.36 -16.81 -13.17
CA TRP A 176 -18.50 -17.73 -13.24
C TRP A 176 -19.85 -17.01 -13.08
N LYS A 177 -19.92 -15.99 -12.22
CA LYS A 177 -21.14 -15.20 -11.99
C LYS A 177 -21.49 -14.25 -13.14
N ASN A 178 -20.49 -13.77 -13.89
CA ASN A 178 -20.72 -12.88 -15.02
C ASN A 178 -19.77 -13.16 -16.21
N PRO A 179 -20.15 -14.07 -17.14
CA PRO A 179 -19.31 -14.51 -18.26
C PRO A 179 -19.03 -13.43 -19.32
N GLN A 180 -19.80 -12.33 -19.33
CA GLN A 180 -19.66 -11.22 -20.28
C GLN A 180 -18.78 -10.08 -19.77
N LYS A 181 -18.41 -10.08 -18.48
CA LYS A 181 -17.45 -9.12 -17.96
C LYS A 181 -16.09 -9.45 -18.59
N PRO A 182 -15.40 -8.49 -19.24
CA PRO A 182 -14.05 -8.75 -19.71
C PRO A 182 -13.24 -9.27 -18.53
N LYS A 183 -12.41 -10.30 -18.76
CA LYS A 183 -11.46 -10.79 -17.76
C LYS A 183 -10.46 -9.66 -17.54
N THR A 184 -10.84 -8.69 -16.72
CA THR A 184 -10.01 -7.55 -16.39
C THR A 184 -8.88 -8.15 -15.59
N GLN A 185 -7.76 -8.32 -16.25
CA GLN A 185 -6.48 -8.69 -15.66
C GLN A 185 -6.03 -7.46 -14.86
N ILE A 186 -6.78 -7.09 -13.82
CA ILE A 186 -6.40 -6.06 -12.84
C ILE A 186 -5.42 -6.75 -11.90
N ASN A 187 -4.27 -7.09 -12.47
CA ASN A 187 -3.11 -7.60 -11.79
C ASN A 187 -2.47 -6.46 -11.00
N GLU A 188 -1.78 -6.82 -9.93
CA GLU A 188 -1.14 -5.92 -8.96
C GLU A 188 -0.24 -4.83 -9.58
N GLU A 189 0.19 -5.02 -10.84
CA GLU A 189 0.80 -4.00 -11.71
C GLU A 189 -0.05 -2.73 -11.79
N MET A 190 -1.38 -2.85 -11.92
CA MET A 190 -2.26 -1.69 -11.92
C MET A 190 -2.10 -0.85 -10.66
N ILE A 191 -1.92 -1.48 -9.49
CA ILE A 191 -1.69 -0.72 -8.26
C ILE A 191 -0.30 -0.11 -8.24
N GLN A 192 0.72 -0.85 -8.66
CA GLN A 192 2.09 -0.32 -8.78
C GLN A 192 2.22 0.85 -9.78
N TYR A 193 1.33 0.99 -10.76
CA TYR A 193 1.31 2.15 -11.67
C TYR A 193 0.73 3.42 -11.05
N LEU A 194 -0.33 3.29 -10.24
CA LEU A 194 -1.05 4.39 -9.58
C LEU A 194 -0.14 5.28 -8.73
N VAL A 195 0.92 4.65 -8.29
CA VAL A 195 1.99 5.05 -7.41
C VAL A 195 3.03 5.95 -8.10
N GLN A 196 3.35 5.69 -9.37
CA GLN A 196 4.45 6.36 -10.05
C GLN A 196 4.02 7.64 -10.80
N ASN A 197 2.75 7.78 -11.19
CA ASN A 197 2.34 8.78 -12.19
C ASN A 197 1.42 9.93 -11.73
N GLN A 198 1.14 10.09 -10.43
CA GLN A 198 0.36 11.26 -9.96
C GLN A 198 1.08 12.62 -10.06
N THR A 199 2.37 12.66 -10.44
CA THR A 199 3.12 13.92 -10.67
C THR A 199 3.05 14.42 -12.11
N LYS A 200 2.51 13.66 -13.06
CA LYS A 200 2.35 14.13 -14.45
C LYS A 200 0.94 14.66 -14.67
N ARG A 201 0.75 15.96 -14.43
CA ARG A 201 -0.40 16.69 -14.99
C ARG A 201 -0.44 16.40 -16.50
N PRO A 202 -1.57 15.99 -17.10
CA PRO A 202 -1.69 16.00 -18.54
C PRO A 202 -1.64 17.47 -18.97
N LEU A 203 -0.52 17.90 -19.55
CA LEU A 203 -0.54 19.10 -20.38
C LEU A 203 -1.56 18.81 -21.48
N LEU A 204 -2.64 19.58 -21.50
CA LEU A 204 -3.62 19.62 -22.57
C LEU A 204 -2.89 19.55 -23.91
N ARG A 205 -3.22 18.53 -24.70
CA ARG A 205 -2.65 18.28 -26.03
C ARG A 205 -2.76 19.55 -26.87
N SER A 206 -1.63 20.10 -27.30
CA SER A 206 -1.56 20.92 -28.50
C SER A 206 -0.78 20.18 -29.60
N ASN A 207 -1.56 19.71 -30.57
CA ASN A 207 -1.30 19.41 -31.99
C ASN A 207 -0.11 18.51 -32.43
N PRO A 208 -0.34 17.51 -33.32
CA PRO A 208 0.67 16.54 -33.72
C PRO A 208 1.34 16.93 -35.04
N ARG A 209 2.53 17.53 -35.02
CA ARG A 209 3.53 17.39 -36.09
C ARG A 209 4.92 17.72 -35.55
N ARG A 210 5.75 16.70 -35.33
CA ARG A 210 7.16 16.62 -35.74
C ARG A 210 7.82 15.38 -35.12
N ASN A 211 8.25 14.49 -36.01
CA ASN A 211 9.21 13.44 -35.72
C ASN A 211 10.54 14.07 -35.34
N PHE A 212 11.09 13.71 -34.19
CA PHE A 212 12.54 13.62 -34.00
C PHE A 212 12.84 12.39 -33.15
N SER A 213 13.50 11.43 -33.80
CA SER A 213 14.33 10.42 -33.17
C SER A 213 15.37 11.07 -32.25
N LEU A 214 15.57 10.53 -31.06
CA LEU A 214 16.89 10.22 -30.50
C LEU A 214 16.75 9.43 -29.19
N LEU A 215 17.68 8.50 -29.04
CA LEU A 215 17.85 7.52 -27.99
C LEU A 215 17.99 8.15 -26.59
N SER A 216 17.45 7.48 -25.58
CA SER A 216 18.19 7.25 -24.33
C SER A 216 17.72 5.96 -23.68
N SER A 217 18.57 4.96 -23.80
CA SER A 217 18.90 3.97 -22.77
C SER A 217 18.51 4.38 -21.34
N HIS A 218 17.77 3.52 -20.63
CA HIS A 218 18.17 2.84 -19.38
C HIS A 218 16.95 2.15 -18.73
N LEU A 219 17.01 0.82 -18.72
CA LEU A 219 16.88 -0.07 -17.57
C LEU A 219 15.89 0.26 -16.42
N LEU A 220 15.08 -0.77 -16.14
CA LEU A 220 14.78 -1.37 -14.83
C LEU A 220 13.71 -0.77 -13.90
N ILE A 221 12.97 -1.77 -13.36
CA ILE A 221 12.05 -1.81 -12.20
C ILE A 221 10.61 -1.44 -12.54
#